data_AF-A0A9P6SZ60-F1
#
_entry.id   AF-A0A9P6SZ60-F1
#
_cell.length_a   1.000
_cell.length_b   1.000
_cell.length_c   1.000
_cell.angle_alpha   90.00
_cell.angle_beta   90.00
_cell.angle_gamma   90.00
#
_symmetry.space_group_name_H-M   'P 1'
#
loop_
_entity.id
_entity.type
_entity.pdbx_description
1 polymer ?
#
loop_
_entity_poly.entity_id
_entity_poly.type
_entity_poly.pdbx_seq_one_letter_code
_entity_poly.pdbx_strand_id
1 'polypeptide(L)'
;MHHPGVVLEVVLSTMVEHVPQGLSTATLSLALTDGQDNIPSTDLLLDKTIQGFQNTVIRKLDAFQNQVTALHSQAVVTQQITRKVCELQKQTIDRLAMIHHKTDAIMAQNFNLAEYDIPRLFIVLPETSRSWDPASMFRTKFRLRFICMGVEHFERRDGIILPKLHLAMHEGYVIKKPTELFKKYRPLLTAMLKMAGNFVPVVSAIDAVTSKGIEYSLKCLETTETQSRMSEDIEVNLAQNNLTDFLTGVREVDGPDLRLLRSYLLETSSGDPLGNMYRITTHSGYVKWVCHDCLML
;
A
#
# COMPACT_ATOMS: atom_id res chain seq x y z
N MET A 1 -13.31 -22.08 -12.90
CA MET A 1 -12.92 -23.00 -11.81
C MET A 1 -13.24 -22.32 -10.50
N HIS A 2 -14.35 -22.72 -9.87
CA HIS A 2 -14.84 -22.19 -8.60
C HIS A 2 -14.27 -23.00 -7.44
N HIS A 3 -13.69 -22.33 -6.44
CA HIS A 3 -13.57 -22.88 -5.10
C HIS A 3 -14.54 -22.14 -4.18
N PRO A 4 -15.44 -22.84 -3.48
CA PRO A 4 -16.29 -22.21 -2.47
C PRO A 4 -15.44 -21.97 -1.21
N GLY A 5 -15.44 -20.72 -0.74
CA GLY A 5 -14.83 -20.34 0.53
C GLY A 5 -15.57 -20.98 1.69
N VAL A 6 -14.82 -21.64 2.56
CA VAL A 6 -15.28 -22.15 3.85
C VAL A 6 -15.45 -20.95 4.78
N VAL A 7 -16.69 -20.65 5.16
CA VAL A 7 -17.01 -19.71 6.24
C VAL A 7 -16.90 -20.49 7.55
N LEU A 8 -15.88 -20.18 8.35
CA LEU A 8 -15.76 -20.65 9.72
C LEU A 8 -16.58 -19.73 10.62
N GLU A 9 -17.83 -20.12 10.86
CA GLU A 9 -18.68 -19.49 11.86
C GLU A 9 -18.28 -20.01 13.25
N VAL A 10 -17.49 -19.22 13.98
CA VAL A 10 -17.15 -19.52 15.37
C VAL A 10 -18.33 -19.12 16.25
N VAL A 11 -19.26 -20.05 16.43
CA VAL A 11 -20.34 -19.93 17.42
C VAL A 11 -19.72 -20.12 18.80
N LEU A 12 -19.51 -19.00 19.52
CA LEU A 12 -19.23 -19.01 20.95
C LEU A 12 -20.53 -19.29 21.70
N SER A 13 -20.83 -20.57 21.94
CA SER A 13 -21.83 -20.99 22.93
C SER A 13 -21.42 -20.55 24.33
N THR A 14 -22.02 -19.47 24.82
CA THR A 14 -21.96 -19.11 26.23
C THR A 14 -22.94 -19.98 27.02
N MET A 15 -22.35 -21.02 27.63
CA MET A 15 -22.55 -21.47 29.01
C MET A 15 -23.97 -21.42 29.60
N VAL A 16 -24.48 -22.64 29.76
CA VAL A 16 -25.58 -23.11 30.61
C VAL A 16 -25.62 -22.43 31.99
N GLU A 17 -26.75 -21.81 32.32
CA GLU A 17 -27.10 -21.44 33.69
C GLU A 17 -27.39 -22.73 34.49
N HIS A 18 -26.52 -23.04 35.45
CA HIS A 18 -26.73 -24.10 36.42
C HIS A 18 -27.27 -23.50 37.72
N VAL A 19 -28.57 -23.68 37.96
CA VAL A 19 -29.25 -23.30 39.21
C VAL A 19 -28.95 -24.37 40.27
N PRO A 20 -28.35 -24.03 41.44
CA PRO A 20 -28.26 -24.96 42.54
C PRO A 20 -29.58 -24.97 43.31
N GLN A 21 -30.37 -26.04 43.17
CA GLN A 21 -31.42 -26.40 44.11
C GLN A 21 -30.79 -27.05 45.34
N GLY A 22 -31.05 -26.51 46.54
CA GLY A 22 -30.60 -27.15 47.77
C GLY A 22 -30.70 -26.29 49.03
N LEU A 23 -31.84 -25.65 49.29
CA LEU A 23 -32.15 -25.16 50.64
C LEU A 23 -32.86 -26.27 51.42
N SER A 24 -32.09 -27.05 52.18
CA SER A 24 -32.63 -28.00 53.16
C SER A 24 -33.04 -27.24 54.41
N THR A 25 -34.34 -27.07 54.61
CA THR A 25 -34.93 -26.58 55.86
C THR A 25 -34.73 -27.62 56.97
N ALA A 26 -33.91 -27.30 57.96
CA ALA A 26 -33.77 -28.12 59.16
C ALA A 26 -34.97 -27.88 60.09
N THR A 27 -35.89 -28.86 60.12
CA THR A 27 -37.00 -28.91 61.09
C THR A 27 -36.46 -29.35 62.45
N LEU A 28 -36.48 -28.45 63.44
CA LEU A 28 -36.19 -28.77 64.84
C LEU A 28 -37.40 -29.46 65.47
N SER A 29 -37.38 -30.80 65.55
CA SER A 29 -38.31 -31.57 66.37
C SER A 29 -37.79 -31.64 67.81
N LEU A 30 -38.44 -30.89 68.71
CA LEU A 30 -38.27 -31.03 70.16
C LEU A 30 -39.14 -32.20 70.65
N ALA A 31 -38.50 -33.32 70.97
CA ALA A 31 -39.15 -34.43 71.69
C ALA A 31 -39.05 -34.16 73.20
N LEU A 32 -40.20 -33.93 73.83
CA LEU A 32 -40.38 -33.88 75.27
C LEU A 32 -40.51 -35.31 75.79
N THR A 33 -39.52 -35.79 76.53
CA THR A 33 -39.64 -37.02 77.33
C THR A 33 -39.79 -36.63 78.80
N ASP A 34 -40.89 -37.10 79.39
CA ASP A 34 -41.24 -36.97 80.79
C ASP A 34 -40.40 -37.92 81.64
N GLY A 35 -39.77 -37.43 82.72
CA GLY A 35 -38.88 -38.23 83.55
C GLY A 35 -38.27 -37.47 84.72
N GLN A 36 -38.83 -37.76 85.90
CA GLN A 36 -38.56 -37.27 87.26
C GLN A 36 -37.12 -36.92 87.70
N ASP A 37 -37.07 -35.84 88.47
CA ASP A 37 -36.36 -35.61 89.74
C ASP A 37 -34.84 -35.83 89.80
N ASN A 38 -34.13 -34.79 89.37
CA ASN A 38 -33.03 -34.17 90.11
C ASN A 38 -32.67 -32.86 89.39
N ILE A 39 -33.12 -31.71 89.91
CA ILE A 39 -32.94 -30.38 89.30
C ILE A 39 -31.49 -29.94 89.47
N PRO A 40 -30.64 -29.95 88.42
CA PRO A 40 -29.35 -29.27 88.44
C PRO A 40 -29.60 -27.81 88.06
N SER A 41 -28.85 -26.86 88.62
CA SER A 41 -28.99 -25.43 88.30
C SER A 41 -29.15 -25.16 86.80
N THR A 42 -30.35 -24.75 86.40
CA THR A 42 -30.81 -24.51 85.03
C THR A 42 -29.99 -23.46 84.28
N ASP A 43 -29.32 -22.56 85.00
CA ASP A 43 -28.47 -21.51 84.42
C ASP A 43 -27.21 -22.06 83.74
N LEU A 44 -26.64 -23.18 84.20
CA LEU A 44 -25.39 -23.73 83.64
C LEU A 44 -25.60 -24.45 82.29
N LEU A 45 -26.82 -24.91 82.02
CA LEU A 45 -27.16 -25.69 80.83
C LEU A 45 -27.52 -24.79 79.64
N LEU A 46 -28.13 -23.63 79.94
CA LEU A 46 -28.43 -22.60 78.96
C LEU A 46 -27.12 -22.00 78.38
N ASP A 47 -26.14 -21.74 79.24
CA ASP A 47 -24.87 -21.11 78.86
C ASP A 47 -24.03 -22.00 77.91
N LYS A 48 -23.98 -23.32 78.17
CA LYS A 48 -23.34 -24.29 77.26
C LYS A 48 -24.02 -24.37 75.90
N THR A 49 -25.35 -24.22 75.86
CA THR A 49 -26.13 -24.28 74.61
C THR A 49 -25.90 -23.03 73.77
N ILE A 50 -25.87 -21.86 74.41
CA ILE A 50 -25.54 -20.57 73.77
C ILE A 50 -24.11 -20.60 73.21
N GLN A 51 -23.14 -21.07 73.98
CA GLN A 51 -21.75 -21.19 73.54
C GLN A 51 -21.61 -22.14 72.35
N GLY A 52 -22.31 -23.29 72.36
CA GLY A 52 -22.32 -24.25 71.25
C GLY A 52 -22.89 -23.65 69.96
N PHE A 53 -23.98 -22.88 70.08
CA PHE A 53 -24.56 -22.15 68.95
C PHE A 53 -23.60 -21.08 68.41
N GLN A 54 -23.03 -20.25 69.28
CA GLN A 54 -22.06 -19.21 68.90
C GLN A 54 -20.85 -19.80 68.17
N ASN A 55 -20.27 -20.88 68.70
CA ASN A 55 -19.15 -21.58 68.06
C ASN A 55 -19.54 -22.12 66.66
N THR A 56 -20.77 -22.61 66.52
CA THR A 56 -21.28 -23.10 65.22
C THR A 56 -21.44 -21.96 64.21
N VAL A 57 -21.94 -20.80 64.65
CA VAL A 57 -22.08 -19.61 63.80
C VAL A 57 -20.72 -19.08 63.36
N ILE A 58 -19.76 -18.95 64.28
CA ILE A 58 -18.39 -18.51 63.98
C ILE A 58 -17.74 -19.42 62.94
N ARG A 59 -17.81 -20.74 63.13
CA ARG A 59 -17.24 -21.71 62.17
C ARG A 59 -17.87 -21.62 60.78
N LYS A 60 -19.20 -21.40 60.71
CA LYS A 60 -19.89 -21.21 59.42
C LYS A 60 -19.49 -19.90 58.75
N LEU A 61 -19.30 -18.83 59.53
CA LEU A 61 -18.86 -17.54 59.02
C LEU A 61 -17.42 -17.61 58.49
N ASP A 62 -16.52 -18.28 59.20
CA ASP A 62 -15.14 -18.52 58.75
C ASP A 62 -15.11 -19.36 57.47
N ALA A 63 -15.92 -20.41 57.39
CA ALA A 63 -16.03 -21.23 56.19
C ALA A 63 -16.53 -20.42 54.98
N PHE A 64 -17.53 -19.56 55.19
CA PHE A 64 -18.04 -18.66 54.16
C PHE A 64 -16.99 -17.64 53.74
N GLN A 65 -16.27 -17.05 54.70
CA GLN A 65 -15.18 -16.11 54.44
C GLN A 65 -14.05 -16.74 53.61
N ASN A 66 -13.69 -17.99 53.93
CA ASN A 66 -12.71 -18.76 53.17
C ASN A 66 -13.20 -19.07 51.74
N GLN A 67 -14.49 -19.34 51.56
CA GLN A 67 -15.07 -19.55 50.23
C GLN A 67 -15.07 -18.27 49.39
N VAL A 68 -15.44 -17.13 49.97
CA VAL A 68 -15.42 -15.82 49.29
C VAL A 68 -14.01 -15.42 48.89
N THR A 69 -13.02 -15.63 49.76
CA THR A 69 -11.61 -15.34 49.44
C THR A 69 -11.08 -16.26 48.33
N ALA A 70 -11.45 -17.54 48.33
CA ALA A 70 -11.10 -18.46 47.25
C ALA A 70 -11.70 -18.00 45.90
N LEU A 71 -13.00 -17.67 45.86
CA LEU A 71 -13.66 -17.15 44.66
C LEU A 71 -13.04 -15.84 44.17
N HIS A 72 -12.70 -14.94 45.09
CA HIS A 72 -12.03 -13.69 44.74
C HIS A 72 -10.65 -13.95 44.13
N SER A 73 -9.86 -14.84 44.71
CA SER A 73 -8.55 -15.21 44.17
C SER A 73 -8.66 -15.82 42.77
N GLN A 74 -9.67 -16.67 42.53
CA GLN A 74 -9.95 -17.26 41.22
C GLN A 74 -10.38 -16.20 40.20
N ALA A 75 -11.20 -15.23 40.60
CA ALA A 75 -11.62 -14.14 39.73
C ALA A 75 -10.43 -13.25 39.31
N VAL A 76 -9.50 -12.96 40.23
CA VAL A 76 -8.28 -12.20 39.93
C VAL A 76 -7.39 -12.95 38.93
N VAL A 77 -7.17 -14.25 39.13
CA VAL A 77 -6.39 -15.09 38.20
C VAL A 77 -7.06 -15.13 36.82
N THR A 78 -8.38 -15.32 36.78
CA THR A 78 -9.14 -15.36 35.52
C THR A 78 -9.04 -14.01 34.79
N GLN A 79 -9.15 -12.90 35.49
CA GLN A 79 -8.99 -11.56 34.92
C GLN A 79 -7.58 -11.35 34.34
N GLN A 80 -6.55 -11.83 35.02
CA GLN A 80 -5.17 -11.76 34.53
C GLN A 80 -4.96 -12.60 33.27
N ILE A 81 -5.54 -13.80 33.22
CA ILE A 81 -5.51 -14.67 32.03
C ILE A 81 -6.23 -13.97 30.87
N THR A 82 -7.43 -13.46 31.07
CA THR A 82 -8.20 -12.77 30.03
C THR A 82 -7.45 -11.57 29.46
N ARG A 83 -6.77 -10.78 30.31
CA ARG A 83 -5.93 -9.66 29.84
C ARG A 83 -4.78 -10.15 28.95
N LYS A 84 -4.05 -11.18 29.38
CA LYS A 84 -2.94 -11.75 28.59
C LYS A 84 -3.42 -12.33 27.26
N VAL A 85 -4.56 -13.02 27.24
CA VAL A 85 -5.16 -13.55 26.01
C VAL A 85 -5.52 -12.41 25.05
N CYS A 86 -6.14 -11.34 25.56
CA CYS A 86 -6.48 -10.17 24.75
C CYS A 86 -5.24 -9.48 24.16
N GLU A 87 -4.17 -9.35 24.94
CA GLU A 87 -2.90 -8.78 24.48
C GLU A 87 -2.26 -9.64 23.38
N LEU A 88 -2.20 -10.96 23.58
CA LEU A 88 -1.68 -11.90 22.59
C LEU A 88 -2.52 -11.91 21.31
N GLN A 89 -3.84 -11.83 21.44
CA GLN A 89 -4.75 -11.76 20.29
C GLN A 89 -4.49 -10.48 19.48
N LYS A 90 -4.34 -9.33 20.15
CA LYS A 90 -4.01 -8.07 19.49
C LYS A 90 -2.68 -8.15 18.76
N GLN A 91 -1.62 -8.63 19.43
CA GLN A 91 -0.31 -8.82 18.80
C GLN A 91 -0.36 -9.75 17.58
N THR A 92 -1.20 -10.79 17.63
CA THR A 92 -1.39 -11.73 16.52
C THR A 92 -2.08 -11.05 15.33
N ILE A 93 -3.13 -10.26 15.58
CA ILE A 93 -3.82 -9.48 14.55
C ILE A 93 -2.87 -8.48 13.89
N ASP A 94 -2.09 -7.74 14.68
CA ASP A 94 -1.13 -6.75 14.17
C ASP A 94 -0.06 -7.41 13.29
N ARG A 95 0.45 -8.58 13.69
CA ARG A 95 1.39 -9.36 12.89
C ARG A 95 0.76 -9.86 11.59
N LEU A 96 -0.49 -10.33 11.64
CA LEU A 96 -1.19 -10.81 10.45
C LEU A 96 -1.42 -9.67 9.44
N ALA A 97 -1.83 -8.50 9.93
CA ALA A 97 -1.97 -7.31 9.08
C ALA A 97 -0.66 -6.92 8.39
N MET A 98 0.47 -6.98 9.13
CA MET A 98 1.79 -6.73 8.55
C MET A 98 2.17 -7.77 7.48
N ILE A 99 1.91 -9.06 7.72
CA ILE A 99 2.18 -10.14 6.75
C ILE A 99 1.33 -9.95 5.50
N HIS A 100 0.05 -9.61 5.64
CA HIS A 100 -0.84 -9.32 4.53
C HIS A 100 -0.30 -8.17 3.68
N HIS A 101 0.04 -7.04 4.32
CA HIS A 101 0.63 -5.88 3.63
C HIS A 101 1.91 -6.21 2.86
N LYS A 102 2.80 -7.02 3.46
CA LYS A 102 4.03 -7.46 2.79
C LYS A 102 3.73 -8.38 1.62
N THR A 103 2.76 -9.26 1.75
CA THR A 103 2.33 -10.17 0.68
C THR A 103 1.78 -9.38 -0.50
N ASP A 104 0.90 -8.41 -0.23
CA ASP A 104 0.35 -7.52 -1.26
C ASP A 104 1.45 -6.75 -1.99
N ALA A 105 2.42 -6.20 -1.24
CA ALA A 105 3.56 -5.48 -1.82
C ALA A 105 4.42 -6.38 -2.72
N ILE A 106 4.68 -7.64 -2.32
CA ILE A 106 5.42 -8.61 -3.13
C ILE A 106 4.64 -9.00 -4.39
N MET A 107 3.32 -9.21 -4.28
CA MET A 107 2.48 -9.55 -5.43
C MET A 107 2.42 -8.40 -6.42
N ALA A 108 2.21 -7.17 -5.95
CA ALA A 108 2.23 -5.96 -6.76
C ALA A 108 3.61 -5.78 -7.43
N GLN A 109 4.70 -5.99 -6.69
CA GLN A 109 6.05 -5.95 -7.23
C GLN A 109 6.23 -6.99 -8.35
N ASN A 110 5.87 -8.26 -8.14
CA ASN A 110 6.01 -9.31 -9.14
C ASN A 110 5.22 -9.00 -10.42
N PHE A 111 3.97 -8.53 -10.26
CA PHE A 111 3.15 -8.11 -11.39
C PHE A 111 3.83 -6.95 -12.15
N ASN A 112 4.24 -5.90 -11.43
CA ASN A 112 4.87 -4.73 -12.05
C ASN A 112 6.21 -5.07 -12.73
N LEU A 113 7.01 -5.98 -12.14
CA LEU A 113 8.29 -6.40 -12.71
C LEU A 113 8.11 -7.22 -13.99
N ALA A 114 7.03 -8.00 -14.09
CA ALA A 114 6.70 -8.78 -15.28
C ALA A 114 6.09 -7.90 -16.38
N GLU A 115 5.28 -6.91 -15.98
CA GLU A 115 4.48 -6.11 -16.90
C GLU A 115 5.26 -4.89 -17.45
N TYR A 116 6.11 -4.28 -16.62
CA TYR A 116 6.87 -3.07 -16.96
C TYR A 116 8.35 -3.38 -17.12
N ASP A 117 8.70 -4.08 -18.20
CA ASP A 117 10.09 -4.44 -18.55
C ASP A 117 10.89 -3.28 -19.15
N ILE A 118 10.24 -2.17 -19.50
CA ILE A 118 10.86 -0.92 -19.96
C ILE A 118 10.22 0.31 -19.29
N PRO A 119 10.86 1.51 -19.30
CA PRO A 119 10.28 2.71 -18.72
C PRO A 119 9.01 3.19 -19.44
N ARG A 120 8.02 3.61 -18.66
CA ARG A 120 6.71 4.08 -19.15
C ARG A 120 6.75 5.50 -19.71
N LEU A 121 7.67 6.32 -19.21
CA LEU A 121 7.81 7.72 -19.58
C LEU A 121 8.95 7.87 -20.57
N PHE A 122 8.62 8.34 -21.76
CA PHE A 122 9.58 8.59 -22.83
C PHE A 122 9.15 9.76 -23.68
N ILE A 123 10.12 10.32 -24.40
CA ILE A 123 9.93 11.37 -25.39
C ILE A 123 10.70 10.98 -26.66
N VAL A 124 10.26 11.46 -27.82
CA VAL A 124 10.99 11.30 -29.07
C VAL A 124 11.51 12.66 -29.49
N LEU A 125 12.83 12.77 -29.61
CA LEU A 125 13.51 14.02 -29.94
C LEU A 125 14.40 13.83 -31.18
N PRO A 126 14.62 14.89 -31.97
CA PRO A 126 15.66 14.92 -32.99
C PRO A 126 17.03 14.54 -32.42
N GLU A 127 17.82 13.79 -33.19
CA GLU A 127 19.19 13.40 -32.81
C GLU A 127 20.11 14.62 -32.67
N THR A 128 19.97 15.61 -33.56
CA THR A 128 20.75 16.85 -33.54
C THR A 128 19.90 18.01 -33.02
N SER A 129 20.25 18.55 -31.86
CA SER A 129 19.58 19.71 -31.24
C SER A 129 20.04 21.06 -31.79
N ARG A 130 21.17 21.11 -32.51
CA ARG A 130 21.90 22.36 -32.77
C ARG A 130 21.38 23.20 -33.93
N SER A 131 20.53 22.65 -34.79
CA SER A 131 19.85 23.39 -35.86
C SER A 131 18.68 22.56 -36.35
N TRP A 132 17.55 22.64 -35.64
CA TRP A 132 16.33 22.06 -36.17
C TRP A 132 15.92 22.86 -37.41
N ASP A 133 16.12 22.27 -38.58
CA ASP A 133 15.59 22.80 -39.84
C ASP A 133 14.30 22.04 -40.19
N PRO A 134 13.13 22.71 -40.14
CA PRO A 134 11.87 22.08 -40.50
C PRO A 134 11.82 21.55 -41.93
N ALA A 135 12.52 22.20 -42.88
CA ALA A 135 12.56 21.72 -44.27
C ALA A 135 13.28 20.37 -44.37
N SER A 136 14.16 20.08 -43.41
CA SER A 136 14.88 18.81 -43.29
C SER A 136 14.15 17.75 -42.44
N MET A 137 12.90 17.98 -42.02
CA MET A 137 12.22 17.11 -41.05
C MET A 137 12.15 15.63 -41.44
N PHE A 138 12.11 15.31 -42.74
CA PHE A 138 12.10 13.94 -43.25
C PHE A 138 13.49 13.27 -43.26
N ARG A 139 14.55 14.07 -43.12
CA ARG A 139 15.95 13.65 -43.02
C ARG A 139 16.43 13.62 -41.57
N THR A 140 15.74 14.34 -40.69
CA THR A 140 16.02 14.36 -39.26
C THR A 140 15.84 12.96 -38.67
N LYS A 141 16.92 12.42 -38.12
CA LYS A 141 16.86 11.19 -37.34
C LYS A 141 16.24 11.50 -35.99
N PHE A 142 15.33 10.64 -35.56
CA PHE A 142 14.69 10.74 -34.26
C PHE A 142 15.21 9.64 -33.34
N ARG A 143 15.41 9.99 -32.07
CA ARG A 143 15.77 9.06 -31.02
C ARG A 143 14.74 9.13 -29.90
N LEU A 144 14.38 7.97 -29.36
CA LEU A 144 13.57 7.87 -28.16
C LEU A 144 14.48 8.07 -26.94
N ARG A 145 14.06 8.91 -26.00
CA ARG A 145 14.75 9.11 -24.72
C ARG A 145 13.80 8.81 -23.58
N PHE A 146 14.27 8.06 -22.59
CA PHE A 146 13.47 7.78 -21.40
C PHE A 146 13.60 8.92 -20.39
N ILE A 147 12.53 9.11 -19.62
CA ILE A 147 12.48 10.09 -18.54
C ILE A 147 12.73 9.34 -17.23
N CYS A 148 13.71 9.81 -16.48
CA CYS A 148 14.03 9.33 -15.15
C CYS A 148 13.03 9.85 -14.12
N MET A 149 12.51 8.93 -13.30
CA MET A 149 11.65 9.23 -12.14
C MET A 149 12.51 9.24 -10.89
N GLY A 150 13.32 10.30 -10.71
CA GLY A 150 14.38 10.40 -9.69
C GLY A 150 14.03 9.83 -8.31
N VAL A 151 15.05 9.34 -7.60
CA VAL A 151 14.86 8.56 -6.36
C VAL A 151 14.29 9.45 -5.25
N GLU A 152 14.89 10.63 -4.99
CA GLU A 152 14.52 11.48 -3.84
C GLU A 152 14.75 12.99 -4.03
N HIS A 153 15.03 13.47 -5.24
CA HIS A 153 15.14 14.91 -5.49
C HIS A 153 13.74 15.53 -5.58
N PHE A 154 13.21 15.88 -4.42
CA PHE A 154 12.09 16.79 -4.33
C PHE A 154 12.62 18.20 -4.29
N GLU A 155 12.33 19.00 -5.31
CA GLU A 155 12.48 20.44 -5.17
C GLU A 155 11.35 20.95 -4.28
N ARG A 156 11.72 21.61 -3.18
CA ARG A 156 10.75 22.28 -2.31
C ARG A 156 10.38 23.61 -2.96
N ARG A 157 9.32 23.63 -3.77
CA ARG A 157 8.73 24.86 -4.28
C ARG A 157 7.38 25.05 -3.57
N ASP A 158 7.23 26.18 -2.87
CA ASP A 158 5.99 26.57 -2.15
C ASP A 158 5.47 25.53 -1.13
N GLY A 159 6.37 24.71 -0.55
CA GLY A 159 6.01 23.67 0.41
C GLY A 159 5.45 22.38 -0.21
N ILE A 160 5.31 22.31 -1.54
CA ILE A 160 4.90 21.10 -2.25
C ILE A 160 6.16 20.34 -2.69
N ILE A 161 6.21 19.06 -2.34
CA ILE A 161 7.28 18.12 -2.63
C ILE A 161 6.97 17.48 -3.99
N LEU A 162 7.66 17.88 -5.06
CA LEU A 162 7.40 17.42 -6.42
C LEU A 162 8.54 16.52 -6.93
N PRO A 163 8.26 15.36 -7.54
CA PRO A 163 9.29 14.50 -8.11
C PRO A 163 9.99 15.21 -9.28
N LYS A 164 11.31 15.35 -9.21
CA LYS A 164 12.09 15.91 -10.32
C LYS A 164 12.18 14.89 -11.46
N LEU A 165 11.42 15.12 -12.53
CA LEU A 165 11.54 14.37 -13.78
C LEU A 165 12.62 15.01 -14.66
N HIS A 166 13.48 14.20 -15.24
CA HIS A 166 14.49 14.66 -16.20
C HIS A 166 14.75 13.61 -17.26
N LEU A 167 15.32 14.03 -18.39
CA LEU A 167 15.79 13.08 -19.39
C LEU A 167 17.00 12.35 -18.83
N ALA A 168 16.98 11.02 -18.88
CA ALA A 168 18.15 10.25 -18.53
C ALA A 168 19.30 10.62 -19.49
N MET A 169 20.51 10.79 -18.94
CA MET A 169 21.68 11.22 -19.71
C MET A 169 22.21 10.08 -20.59
N HIS A 170 21.53 9.80 -21.70
CA HIS A 170 21.96 8.85 -22.73
C HIS A 170 21.68 9.42 -24.13
N GLU A 171 22.36 8.89 -25.15
CA GLU A 171 22.22 9.38 -26.53
C GLU A 171 20.79 9.28 -27.09
N GLY A 172 20.01 8.35 -26.55
CA GLY A 172 18.69 7.96 -27.05
C GLY A 172 18.74 6.71 -27.91
N TYR A 173 17.60 6.03 -27.99
CA TYR A 173 17.42 4.79 -28.75
C TYR A 173 16.99 5.09 -30.17
N VAL A 174 17.65 4.47 -31.13
CA VAL A 174 17.30 4.61 -32.55
C VAL A 174 16.00 3.84 -32.82
N ILE A 175 15.08 4.46 -33.55
CA ILE A 175 13.75 3.90 -33.82
C ILE A 175 13.78 3.17 -35.18
N LYS A 176 13.51 1.85 -35.18
CA LYS A 176 13.46 0.98 -36.37
C LYS A 176 12.37 1.38 -37.35
N LYS A 177 11.17 1.68 -36.83
CA LYS A 177 9.98 1.98 -37.64
C LYS A 177 9.30 3.26 -37.14
N PRO A 178 9.89 4.44 -37.41
CA PRO A 178 9.42 5.70 -36.85
C PRO A 178 7.97 5.98 -37.20
N THR A 179 7.55 5.78 -38.45
CA THR A 179 6.17 6.03 -38.90
C THR A 179 5.14 5.19 -38.15
N GLU A 180 5.40 3.91 -37.91
CA GLU A 180 4.52 3.02 -37.15
C GLU A 180 4.44 3.45 -35.67
N LEU A 181 5.59 3.78 -35.07
CA LEU A 181 5.67 4.28 -33.70
C LEU A 181 4.88 5.58 -33.54
N PHE A 182 5.11 6.58 -34.40
CA PHE A 182 4.40 7.86 -34.34
C PHE A 182 2.90 7.69 -34.53
N LYS A 183 2.47 6.79 -35.42
CA LYS A 183 1.04 6.48 -35.61
C LYS A 183 0.41 5.87 -34.35
N LYS A 184 1.10 4.94 -33.68
CA LYS A 184 0.59 4.21 -32.51
C LYS A 184 0.60 5.07 -31.24
N TYR A 185 1.68 5.81 -30.97
CA TYR A 185 1.87 6.56 -29.72
C TYR A 185 1.62 8.06 -29.88
N ARG A 186 1.02 8.52 -30.99
CA ARG A 186 0.79 9.94 -31.26
C ARG A 186 0.22 10.69 -30.05
N PRO A 187 -0.90 10.25 -29.42
CA PRO A 187 -1.51 11.02 -28.34
C PRO A 187 -0.58 11.20 -27.14
N LEU A 188 0.18 10.15 -26.78
CA LEU A 188 1.16 10.21 -25.73
C LEU A 188 2.30 11.16 -26.09
N LEU A 189 2.92 10.99 -27.27
CA LEU A 189 4.04 11.83 -27.69
C LEU A 189 3.66 13.31 -27.73
N THR A 190 2.46 13.62 -28.24
CA THR A 190 1.93 14.98 -28.25
C THR A 190 1.77 15.54 -26.82
N ALA A 191 1.24 14.75 -25.88
CA ALA A 191 1.12 15.16 -24.49
C ALA A 191 2.51 15.39 -23.85
N MET A 192 3.45 14.46 -24.04
CA MET A 192 4.81 14.56 -23.50
C MET A 192 5.57 15.78 -24.04
N LEU A 193 5.40 16.12 -25.32
CA LEU A 193 6.04 17.29 -25.92
C LEU A 193 5.43 18.62 -25.45
N LYS A 194 4.10 18.67 -25.27
CA LYS A 194 3.43 19.83 -24.65
C LYS A 194 3.94 20.06 -23.23
N MET A 195 4.10 18.97 -22.48
CA MET A 195 4.63 19.00 -21.12
C MET A 195 6.11 19.45 -21.05
N ALA A 196 6.92 19.12 -22.06
CA ALA A 196 8.31 19.58 -22.15
C ALA A 196 8.44 21.09 -22.50
N GLY A 197 7.33 21.81 -22.61
CA GLY A 197 7.27 23.27 -22.49
C GLY A 197 7.79 24.10 -23.67
N ASN A 198 8.55 23.56 -24.61
CA ASN A 198 9.22 24.34 -25.66
C ASN A 198 9.38 23.61 -27.02
N PHE A 199 8.60 22.57 -27.30
CA PHE A 199 8.77 21.73 -28.50
C PHE A 199 7.65 21.86 -29.55
N VAL A 200 7.11 23.06 -29.75
CA VAL A 200 6.15 23.37 -30.84
C VAL A 200 6.61 22.84 -32.22
N PRO A 201 7.91 22.95 -32.59
CA PRO A 201 8.49 22.33 -33.79
C PRO A 201 8.31 20.81 -33.93
N VAL A 202 8.39 20.08 -32.82
CA VAL A 202 8.36 18.60 -32.84
C VAL A 202 6.91 18.10 -32.84
N VAL A 203 6.00 18.80 -32.16
CA VAL A 203 4.55 18.48 -32.21
C VAL A 203 4.03 18.60 -33.64
N SER A 204 4.40 19.67 -34.34
CA SER A 204 4.04 19.87 -35.75
C SER A 204 4.70 18.82 -36.66
N ALA A 205 5.95 18.42 -36.41
CA ALA A 205 6.60 17.33 -37.14
C ALA A 205 5.85 15.99 -36.99
N ILE A 206 5.37 15.67 -35.78
CA ILE A 206 4.53 14.48 -35.54
C ILE A 206 3.23 14.59 -36.33
N ASP A 207 2.56 15.74 -36.36
CA ASP A 207 1.32 15.90 -37.12
C ASP A 207 1.53 15.80 -38.63
N ALA A 208 2.68 16.26 -39.16
CA ALA A 208 3.04 16.13 -40.58
C ALA A 208 3.34 14.69 -41.00
N VAL A 209 4.10 13.94 -40.19
CA VAL A 209 4.48 12.54 -40.49
C VAL A 209 3.25 11.65 -40.61
N THR A 210 2.15 12.05 -39.98
CA THR A 210 1.03 11.18 -39.70
C THR A 210 -0.26 11.61 -40.41
N SER A 211 -0.24 12.74 -41.13
CA SER A 211 -1.38 13.31 -41.86
C SER A 211 -0.93 13.68 -43.29
N LYS A 212 -1.85 13.78 -44.27
CA LYS A 212 -1.60 14.42 -45.59
C LYS A 212 -1.30 15.94 -45.48
N GLY A 213 -0.96 16.43 -44.29
CA GLY A 213 -0.95 17.84 -43.89
C GLY A 213 0.43 18.47 -43.96
N ILE A 214 0.91 18.68 -45.19
CA ILE A 214 2.03 19.60 -45.45
C ILE A 214 1.64 21.03 -45.05
N GLU A 215 0.36 21.37 -45.20
CA GLU A 215 -0.18 22.73 -45.00
C GLU A 215 -0.23 23.17 -43.53
N TYR A 216 -0.50 22.26 -42.60
CA TYR A 216 -0.53 22.58 -41.16
C TYR A 216 0.87 22.74 -40.57
N SER A 217 1.84 22.04 -41.16
CA SER A 217 3.24 22.08 -40.70
C SER A 217 3.85 23.43 -40.99
N LEU A 218 3.65 23.98 -42.19
CA LEU A 218 4.15 25.30 -42.60
C LEU A 218 3.68 26.43 -41.68
N LYS A 219 2.39 26.44 -41.31
CA LYS A 219 1.82 27.48 -40.42
C LYS A 219 2.40 27.45 -39.00
N CYS A 220 2.89 26.29 -38.56
CA CYS A 220 3.53 26.13 -37.24
C CYS A 220 5.01 26.57 -37.24
N LEU A 221 5.66 26.56 -38.41
CA LEU A 221 7.04 27.05 -38.57
C LEU A 221 7.12 28.57 -38.43
N GLU A 222 6.15 29.28 -38.99
CA GLU A 222 6.08 30.74 -38.95
C GLU A 222 5.94 31.29 -37.53
N THR A 223 5.42 30.50 -36.58
CA THR A 223 5.24 30.91 -35.18
C THR A 223 6.45 30.61 -34.28
N THR A 224 7.41 29.81 -34.75
CA THR A 224 8.50 29.26 -33.90
C THR A 224 9.87 29.90 -34.16
N GLU A 225 10.04 30.67 -35.24
CA GLU A 225 11.28 31.40 -35.55
C GLU A 225 11.67 32.45 -34.50
N THR A 226 10.73 32.96 -33.72
CA THR A 226 10.98 34.03 -32.73
C THR A 226 11.51 33.56 -31.38
N GLN A 227 11.63 32.24 -31.10
CA GLN A 227 11.84 31.78 -29.73
C GLN A 227 12.85 30.62 -29.49
N SER A 228 13.62 30.19 -30.49
CA SER A 228 14.43 28.97 -30.36
C SER A 228 15.91 29.22 -30.02
N ARG A 229 16.25 29.20 -28.72
CA ARG A 229 17.56 28.71 -28.25
C ARG A 229 17.31 27.42 -27.49
N MET A 230 17.57 26.27 -28.12
CA MET A 230 17.49 24.96 -27.50
C MET A 230 18.68 24.80 -26.53
N SER A 231 18.42 24.83 -25.21
CA SER A 231 19.43 24.43 -24.21
C SER A 231 19.53 22.90 -24.19
N GLU A 232 20.76 22.37 -24.09
CA GLU A 232 21.01 20.92 -23.95
C GLU A 232 20.49 20.37 -22.59
N ASP A 233 20.25 21.25 -21.62
CA ASP A 233 19.61 20.96 -20.34
C ASP A 233 18.09 21.12 -20.44
N ILE A 234 17.41 20.13 -21.00
CA ILE A 234 15.94 20.06 -20.97
C ILE A 234 15.55 19.63 -19.55
N GLU A 235 15.43 20.61 -18.64
CA GLU A 235 14.70 20.40 -17.40
C GLU A 235 13.21 20.32 -17.73
N VAL A 236 12.69 19.10 -17.68
CA VAL A 236 11.26 18.84 -17.75
C VAL A 236 10.65 19.31 -16.44
N ASN A 237 10.29 20.60 -16.35
CA ASN A 237 9.65 21.22 -15.18
C ASN A 237 8.21 20.68 -15.04
N LEU A 238 8.09 19.42 -14.59
CA LEU A 238 6.82 18.75 -14.39
C LEU A 238 6.51 18.69 -12.90
N ALA A 239 5.54 19.49 -12.46
CA ALA A 239 4.83 19.19 -11.23
C ALA A 239 3.97 17.92 -11.44
N GLN A 240 4.05 16.93 -10.55
CA GLN A 240 3.26 15.69 -10.57
C GLN A 240 1.75 15.93 -10.77
N ASN A 241 1.24 17.00 -10.17
CA ASN A 241 -0.17 17.39 -10.21
C ASN A 241 -0.58 17.73 -11.65
N ASN A 242 0.32 18.39 -12.39
CA ASN A 242 0.12 18.68 -13.80
C ASN A 242 0.26 17.42 -14.66
N LEU A 243 1.16 16.48 -14.34
CA LEU A 243 1.36 15.26 -15.14
C LEU A 243 0.08 14.44 -15.23
N THR A 244 -0.63 14.26 -14.11
CA THR A 244 -1.89 13.50 -14.09
C THR A 244 -2.95 14.23 -14.91
N ASP A 245 -3.07 15.55 -14.75
CA ASP A 245 -4.01 16.40 -15.48
C ASP A 245 -3.71 16.45 -17.00
N PHE A 246 -2.43 16.43 -17.39
CA PHE A 246 -2.01 16.40 -18.80
C PHE A 246 -2.18 15.04 -19.46
N LEU A 247 -2.06 13.95 -18.67
CA LEU A 247 -2.29 12.60 -19.16
C LEU A 247 -3.78 12.20 -19.08
N THR A 248 -4.65 13.00 -18.47
CA THR A 248 -6.09 12.77 -18.49
C THR A 248 -6.61 12.74 -19.94
N GLY A 249 -7.12 11.59 -20.37
CA GLY A 249 -7.59 11.37 -21.74
C GLY A 249 -6.53 10.80 -22.70
N VAL A 250 -5.27 10.68 -22.28
CA VAL A 250 -4.26 9.88 -22.98
C VAL A 250 -4.43 8.43 -22.54
N ARG A 251 -4.68 7.52 -23.48
CA ARG A 251 -4.72 6.08 -23.19
C ARG A 251 -3.42 5.68 -22.50
N GLU A 252 -3.55 5.19 -21.27
CA GLU A 252 -2.42 4.73 -20.47
C GLU A 252 -1.68 3.61 -21.22
N VAL A 253 -0.35 3.71 -21.29
CA VAL A 253 0.49 2.69 -21.91
C VAL A 253 0.70 1.56 -20.91
N ASP A 254 0.17 0.38 -21.24
CA ASP A 254 0.20 -0.85 -20.45
C ASP A 254 1.36 -1.76 -20.88
N GLY A 255 1.56 -2.90 -20.20
CA GLY A 255 2.68 -3.80 -20.49
C GLY A 255 2.71 -4.34 -21.92
N PRO A 256 1.59 -4.78 -22.54
CA PRO A 256 1.58 -5.15 -23.96
C PRO A 256 2.07 -4.03 -24.86
N ASP A 257 1.60 -2.79 -24.64
CA ASP A 257 2.05 -1.66 -25.44
C ASP A 257 3.52 -1.31 -25.17
N LEU A 258 4.06 -1.53 -23.98
CA LEU A 258 5.48 -1.33 -23.67
C LEU A 258 6.37 -2.41 -24.30
N ARG A 259 5.95 -3.68 -24.25
CA ARG A 259 6.61 -4.77 -24.99
C ARG A 259 6.63 -4.48 -26.49
N LEU A 260 5.54 -3.92 -27.03
CA LEU A 260 5.50 -3.46 -28.42
C LEU A 260 6.43 -2.25 -28.65
N LEU A 261 6.48 -1.29 -27.72
CA LEU A 261 7.38 -0.13 -27.80
C LEU A 261 8.83 -0.59 -27.95
N ARG A 262 9.24 -1.58 -27.14
CA ARG A 262 10.57 -2.18 -27.20
C ARG A 262 10.91 -2.74 -28.58
N SER A 263 9.93 -3.33 -29.28
CA SER A 263 10.13 -3.87 -30.63
C SER A 263 10.47 -2.79 -31.68
N TYR A 264 10.11 -1.52 -31.43
CA TYR A 264 10.47 -0.39 -32.28
C TYR A 264 11.88 0.12 -32.04
N LEU A 265 12.56 -0.30 -30.97
CA LEU A 265 13.90 0.17 -30.64
C LEU A 265 14.96 -0.73 -31.28
N LEU A 266 16.02 -0.13 -31.81
CA LEU A 266 17.25 -0.85 -32.15
C LEU A 266 17.95 -1.27 -30.87
N GLU A 267 18.32 -2.54 -30.81
CA GLU A 267 19.17 -3.04 -29.73
C GLU A 267 20.52 -2.34 -29.85
N THR A 268 20.99 -1.79 -28.74
CA THR A 268 22.33 -1.26 -28.61
C THR A 268 23.32 -2.43 -28.61
N SER A 269 24.52 -2.20 -29.16
CA SER A 269 25.58 -3.21 -29.25
C SER A 269 26.08 -3.73 -27.90
N SER A 270 25.70 -3.09 -26.79
CA SER A 270 26.09 -3.44 -25.42
C SER A 270 25.26 -4.57 -24.79
N GLY A 271 24.24 -5.11 -25.48
CA GLY A 271 23.40 -6.21 -24.96
C GLY A 271 22.39 -5.80 -23.88
N ASP A 272 22.50 -4.59 -23.31
CA ASP A 272 21.46 -3.98 -22.48
C ASP A 272 20.59 -3.03 -23.33
N PRO A 273 19.34 -3.40 -23.62
CA PRO A 273 18.44 -2.62 -24.48
C PRO A 273 17.99 -1.30 -23.85
N LEU A 274 18.26 -1.06 -22.55
CA LEU A 274 17.84 0.14 -21.81
C LEU A 274 19.01 0.95 -21.25
N GLY A 275 20.23 0.63 -21.68
CA GLY A 275 21.41 1.47 -21.49
C GLY A 275 21.69 1.84 -20.03
N ASN A 276 21.40 3.09 -19.66
CA ASN A 276 21.71 3.68 -18.34
C ASN A 276 20.47 3.80 -17.43
N MET A 277 19.36 3.15 -17.78
CA MET A 277 18.13 3.16 -16.99
C MET A 277 18.05 1.91 -16.13
N TYR A 278 17.83 2.12 -14.84
CA TYR A 278 17.77 1.07 -13.84
C TYR A 278 16.39 1.02 -13.22
N ARG A 279 15.97 -0.20 -12.92
CA ARG A 279 14.70 -0.48 -12.29
C ARG A 279 14.90 -0.61 -10.79
N ILE A 280 14.19 0.19 -10.00
CA ILE A 280 14.17 0.11 -8.54
C ILE A 280 12.76 -0.20 -8.05
N THR A 281 12.64 -0.79 -6.87
CA THR A 281 11.35 -1.03 -6.21
C THR A 281 11.24 -0.14 -4.98
N THR A 282 10.12 0.57 -4.83
CA THR A 282 9.82 1.36 -3.63
C THR A 282 9.45 0.45 -2.45
N HIS A 283 9.46 1.00 -1.24
CA HIS A 283 9.00 0.29 -0.03
C HIS A 283 7.54 -0.20 -0.14
N SER A 284 6.73 0.43 -0.99
CA SER A 284 5.35 0.08 -1.29
C SER A 284 5.19 -0.97 -2.40
N GLY A 285 6.29 -1.48 -2.98
CA GLY A 285 6.26 -2.50 -4.03
C GLY A 285 6.08 -1.95 -5.46
N TYR A 286 6.05 -0.63 -5.63
CA TYR A 286 5.97 -0.02 -6.96
C TYR A 286 7.34 -0.02 -7.64
N VAL A 287 7.32 -0.24 -8.95
CA VAL A 287 8.51 -0.18 -9.78
C VAL A 287 8.73 1.24 -10.29
N LYS A 288 9.93 1.77 -10.09
CA LYS A 288 10.39 3.03 -10.71
C LYS A 288 11.58 2.78 -11.61
N TRP A 289 11.75 3.66 -12.58
CA TRP A 289 12.88 3.68 -13.49
C TRP A 289 13.70 4.94 -13.26
N VAL A 290 14.99 4.76 -12.96
CA VAL A 290 15.92 5.82 -12.59
C VAL A 290 17.19 5.74 -13.44
N CYS A 291 17.79 6.87 -13.78
CA CYS A 291 19.06 6.89 -14.48
C CYS A 291 20.21 6.51 -13.53
N HIS A 292 21.37 6.19 -14.11
CA HIS A 292 22.59 5.91 -13.37
C HIS A 292 22.94 6.99 -12.34
N ASP A 293 22.82 8.26 -12.73
CA ASP A 293 23.21 9.39 -11.89
C ASP A 293 22.34 9.49 -10.63
N CYS A 294 21.07 9.09 -10.71
CA CYS A 294 20.17 9.04 -9.57
C CYS A 294 20.43 7.86 -8.63
N LEU A 295 21.12 6.81 -9.08
CA LEU A 295 21.47 5.67 -8.22
C LEU A 295 22.75 5.88 -7.41
N MET A 296 23.63 6.76 -7.88
CA MET A 296 24.95 7.01 -7.28
C MET A 296 24.92 8.10 -6.20
N LEU A 297 23.75 8.64 -5.87
CA LEU A 297 23.50 9.65 -4.85
C LEU A 297 22.91 9.03 -3.60
#